data_AF-A0A9E2JCR0-F1
#
_entry.id   AF-A0A9E2JCR0-F1
#
_cell.length_a   1.000
_cell.length_b   1.000
_cell.length_c   1.000
_cell.angle_alpha   90.00
_cell.angle_beta   90.00
_cell.angle_gamma   90.00
#
_symmetry.space_group_name_H-M   'P 1'
#
loop_
_entity.id
_entity.type
_entity.pdbx_description
1 polymer ?
#
loop_
_entity_poly.entity_id
_entity_poly.type
_entity_poly.pdbx_seq_one_letter_code
_entity_poly.pdbx_strand_id
1 'polypeptide(L)'
;MNMASACPTDRRPEQALLDFSRRLDRRAAPWSIDEPWLVECASELARIDAPELGLYWLAAARLTELALVRAGLCADGGELTAVGDLLLNPRLIHVHIKGRCVPVEKERHTPLTVQFASWAGDRGVKSWLKHQTTLQIVEKPILTSLRDMLAGGGRLAPSYLESVDERMQRIADTVNFVACSHGPGRSDFGQYAASAAFSEAVFVQAHLCRFDTAVFQALGREIETMAGCPDRPSRFLAEPWPQ
;
A
#
# COMPACT_ATOMS: atom_id res chain seq x y z
N MET A 1 48.17 13.37 -8.50
CA MET A 1 47.06 14.12 -7.87
C MET A 1 45.77 13.46 -8.35
N ASN A 2 45.36 12.39 -7.67
CA ASN A 2 44.13 11.64 -7.96
C ASN A 2 43.17 11.89 -6.80
N MET A 3 42.15 12.71 -7.01
CA MET A 3 41.00 12.75 -6.13
C MET A 3 40.11 11.57 -6.48
N ALA A 4 40.27 10.47 -5.77
CA ALA A 4 39.26 9.43 -5.72
C ALA A 4 38.06 10.01 -4.96
N SER A 5 36.98 10.27 -5.69
CA SER A 5 35.65 10.54 -5.16
C SER A 5 35.21 9.33 -4.34
N ALA A 6 34.94 9.53 -3.05
CA ALA A 6 34.41 8.48 -2.18
C ALA A 6 33.00 8.10 -2.66
N CYS A 7 32.81 6.82 -2.98
CA CYS A 7 31.51 6.23 -3.24
C CYS A 7 30.67 6.25 -1.95
N PRO A 8 29.40 6.70 -1.95
CA PRO A 8 28.58 6.78 -0.74
C PRO A 8 27.93 5.43 -0.45
N THR A 9 28.69 4.44 0.01
CA THR A 9 28.17 3.11 0.39
C THR A 9 28.87 2.52 1.61
N ASP A 10 28.90 3.28 2.71
CA ASP A 10 29.43 2.77 3.99
C ASP A 10 28.55 3.18 5.19
N ARG A 11 27.22 3.11 5.03
CA ARG A 11 26.30 3.18 6.17
C ARG A 11 25.93 1.77 6.58
N ARG A 12 26.07 1.47 7.87
CA ARG A 12 25.56 0.22 8.45
C ARG A 12 24.05 0.11 8.22
N PRO A 13 23.51 -1.08 7.88
CA PRO A 13 22.09 -1.26 7.58
C PRO A 13 21.16 -0.76 8.69
N GLU A 14 21.53 -0.90 9.97
CA GLU A 14 20.77 -0.41 11.12
C GLU A 14 20.59 1.11 11.06
N GLN A 15 21.66 1.84 10.73
CA GLN A 15 21.61 3.30 10.60
C GLN A 15 20.77 3.71 9.39
N ALA A 16 20.86 3.00 8.28
CA ALA A 16 20.04 3.24 7.11
C ALA A 16 18.54 3.04 7.42
N LEU A 17 18.19 1.99 8.19
CA LEU A 17 16.82 1.71 8.63
C LEU A 17 16.29 2.76 9.61
N LEU A 18 17.13 3.24 10.53
CA LEU A 18 16.78 4.37 11.41
C LEU A 18 16.52 5.65 10.62
N ASP A 19 17.41 5.98 9.69
CA ASP A 19 17.28 7.17 8.85
C ASP A 19 16.02 7.08 7.98
N PHE A 20 15.75 5.91 7.40
CA PHE A 20 14.52 5.61 6.67
C PHE A 20 13.30 5.83 7.55
N SER A 21 13.29 5.25 8.75
CA SER A 21 12.21 5.37 9.73
C SER A 21 11.94 6.84 10.09
N ARG A 22 12.99 7.60 10.42
CA ARG A 22 12.90 9.05 10.72
C ARG A 22 12.45 9.88 9.53
N ARG A 23 12.73 9.46 8.30
CA ARG A 23 12.24 10.12 7.10
C ARG A 23 10.72 9.94 6.95
N LEU A 24 10.18 8.76 7.29
CA LEU A 24 8.75 8.54 7.30
C LEU A 24 8.03 9.52 8.25
N ASP A 25 8.61 9.84 9.41
CA ASP A 25 8.06 10.84 10.34
C ASP A 25 7.92 12.23 9.73
N ARG A 26 8.93 12.68 8.97
CA ARG A 26 8.93 14.02 8.36
C ARG A 26 7.80 14.21 7.35
N ARG A 27 7.26 13.13 6.80
CA ARG A 27 6.19 13.14 5.81
C ARG A 27 4.91 12.42 6.27
N ALA A 28 4.80 12.14 7.58
CA ALA A 28 3.65 11.46 8.16
C ALA A 28 2.33 12.27 8.10
N ALA A 29 2.34 13.47 7.50
CA ALA A 29 1.13 14.22 7.18
C ALA A 29 0.33 13.46 6.11
N PRO A 30 -0.88 12.94 6.42
CA PRO A 30 -1.54 11.98 5.53
C PRO A 30 -1.88 12.51 4.15
N TRP A 31 -2.14 13.82 4.01
CA TRP A 31 -2.42 14.47 2.72
C TRP A 31 -1.20 14.58 1.79
N SER A 32 0.01 14.31 2.29
CA SER A 32 1.26 14.39 1.51
C SER A 32 1.77 13.04 0.99
N ILE A 33 1.01 11.97 1.26
CA ILE A 33 1.32 10.58 0.93
C ILE A 33 0.50 10.17 -0.29
N ASP A 34 1.20 9.74 -1.34
CA ASP A 34 0.63 9.20 -2.57
C ASP A 34 1.28 7.86 -2.94
N GLU A 35 0.69 7.15 -3.91
CA GLU A 35 1.19 5.85 -4.36
C GLU A 35 2.64 5.92 -4.88
N PRO A 36 3.05 6.89 -5.74
CA PRO A 36 4.43 6.99 -6.20
C PRO A 36 5.44 7.10 -5.06
N TRP A 37 5.17 7.92 -4.04
CA TRP A 37 6.04 8.05 -2.88
C TRP A 37 6.13 6.77 -2.05
N LEU A 38 5.01 6.05 -1.87
CA LEU A 38 5.02 4.75 -1.18
C LEU A 38 5.84 3.70 -1.95
N VAL A 39 5.74 3.69 -3.28
CA VAL A 39 6.53 2.81 -4.15
C VAL A 39 8.02 3.15 -4.09
N GLU A 40 8.37 4.44 -4.08
CA GLU A 40 9.76 4.89 -3.89
C GLU A 40 10.29 4.43 -2.53
N CYS A 41 9.51 4.59 -1.46
CA CYS A 41 9.88 4.14 -0.11
C CYS A 41 10.06 2.63 -0.05
N ALA A 42 9.17 1.85 -0.67
CA ALA A 42 9.30 0.40 -0.73
C ALA A 42 10.56 -0.02 -1.50
N SER A 43 10.88 0.67 -2.59
CA SER A 43 12.07 0.43 -3.40
C SER A 43 13.36 0.83 -2.67
N GLU A 44 13.33 1.88 -1.86
CA GLU A 44 14.43 2.23 -0.98
C GLU A 44 14.65 1.20 0.12
N LEU A 45 13.59 0.75 0.78
CA LEU A 45 13.70 -0.29 1.79
C LEU A 45 14.28 -1.58 1.20
N ALA A 46 13.82 -1.98 0.02
CA ALA A 46 14.36 -3.13 -0.70
C ALA A 46 15.84 -2.96 -1.11
N ARG A 47 16.33 -1.74 -1.29
CA ARG A 47 17.76 -1.46 -1.56
C ARG A 47 18.62 -1.50 -0.31
N ILE A 48 18.04 -1.28 0.87
CA ILE A 48 18.77 -1.47 2.14
C ILE A 48 19.04 -2.96 2.38
N ASP A 49 18.11 -3.83 1.95
CA ASP A 49 18.24 -5.29 1.88
C ASP A 49 18.89 -5.93 3.12
N ALA A 50 18.19 -5.81 4.26
CA ALA A 50 18.64 -6.36 5.54
C ALA A 50 17.57 -7.23 6.23
N PRO A 51 17.01 -8.25 5.55
CA PRO A 51 15.91 -9.08 6.07
C PRO A 51 16.27 -9.88 7.33
N GLU A 52 17.56 -10.04 7.63
CA GLU A 52 18.09 -10.63 8.86
C GLU A 52 17.95 -9.74 10.10
N LEU A 53 17.57 -8.47 9.93
CA LEU A 53 17.38 -7.52 11.03
C LEU A 53 15.90 -7.33 11.36
N GLY A 54 15.54 -7.38 12.65
CA GLY A 54 14.21 -7.01 13.13
C GLY A 54 13.80 -5.61 12.72
N LEU A 55 14.78 -4.69 12.67
CA LEU A 55 14.59 -3.30 12.24
C LEU A 55 14.03 -3.21 10.81
N TYR A 56 14.41 -4.12 9.92
CA TYR A 56 13.93 -4.13 8.53
C TYR A 56 12.43 -4.40 8.47
N TRP A 57 11.98 -5.41 9.22
CA TRP A 57 10.57 -5.80 9.28
C TRP A 57 9.72 -4.77 10.00
N LEU A 58 10.23 -4.13 11.05
CA LEU A 58 9.54 -3.01 11.70
C LEU A 58 9.44 -1.80 10.76
N ALA A 59 10.48 -1.50 9.97
CA ALA A 59 10.45 -0.42 8.99
C ALA A 59 9.45 -0.71 7.86
N ALA A 60 9.39 -1.96 7.38
CA ALA A 60 8.39 -2.42 6.41
C ALA A 60 6.97 -2.29 6.97
N ALA A 61 6.73 -2.77 8.20
CA ALA A 61 5.47 -2.60 8.91
C ALA A 61 5.08 -1.12 9.01
N ARG A 62 6.05 -0.26 9.35
CA ARG A 62 5.84 1.18 9.49
C ARG A 62 5.42 1.85 8.18
N LEU A 63 5.99 1.44 7.05
CA LEU A 63 5.55 1.88 5.72
C LEU A 63 4.13 1.39 5.40
N THR A 64 3.80 0.14 5.74
CA THR A 64 2.45 -0.42 5.59
C THR A 64 1.41 0.35 6.39
N GLU A 65 1.73 0.74 7.63
CA GLU A 65 0.84 1.57 8.45
C GLU A 65 0.50 2.91 7.80
N LEU A 66 1.48 3.59 7.19
CA LEU A 66 1.23 4.83 6.46
C LEU A 66 0.32 4.61 5.25
N ALA A 67 0.55 3.53 4.50
CA ALA A 67 -0.28 3.19 3.35
C ALA A 67 -1.73 2.87 3.78
N LEU A 68 -1.93 2.17 4.91
CA LEU A 68 -3.25 1.88 5.46
C LEU A 68 -3.97 3.16 5.89
N VAL A 69 -3.29 4.05 6.63
CA VAL A 69 -3.86 5.33 7.05
C VAL A 69 -4.27 6.17 5.84
N ARG A 70 -3.41 6.28 4.82
CA ARG A 70 -3.76 7.02 3.60
C ARG A 70 -4.96 6.41 2.88
N ALA A 71 -4.98 5.09 2.69
CA ALA A 71 -6.09 4.43 2.02
C ALA A 71 -7.41 4.55 2.81
N GLY A 72 -7.37 4.45 4.14
CA GLY A 72 -8.54 4.68 5.00
C GLY A 72 -9.06 6.11 4.89
N LEU A 73 -8.17 7.12 4.89
CA LEU A 73 -8.57 8.52 4.70
C LEU A 73 -9.14 8.78 3.30
N CYS A 74 -8.56 8.19 2.25
CA CYS A 74 -9.13 8.24 0.90
C CYS A 74 -10.54 7.62 0.87
N ALA A 75 -10.73 6.47 1.54
CA ALA A 75 -12.01 5.77 1.56
C ALA A 75 -13.07 6.60 2.27
N ASP A 76 -12.74 7.14 3.45
CA ASP A 76 -13.62 8.02 4.21
C ASP A 76 -13.96 9.31 3.46
N GLY A 77 -13.00 9.85 2.69
CA GLY A 77 -13.18 11.03 1.84
C GLY A 77 -13.89 10.76 0.50
N GLY A 78 -14.16 9.49 0.16
CA GLY A 78 -14.75 9.10 -1.12
C GLY A 78 -13.82 9.23 -2.33
N GLU A 79 -12.50 9.30 -2.12
CA GLU A 79 -11.47 9.32 -3.16
C GLU A 79 -11.28 7.92 -3.80
N LEU A 80 -12.32 7.38 -4.45
CA LEU A 80 -12.37 5.99 -4.92
C LEU A 80 -11.20 5.59 -5.83
N THR A 81 -10.73 6.51 -6.69
CA THR A 81 -9.56 6.25 -7.54
C THR A 81 -8.30 6.06 -6.71
N ALA A 82 -8.06 6.92 -5.71
CA ALA A 82 -6.87 6.85 -4.87
C ALA A 82 -6.87 5.59 -4.00
N VAL A 83 -8.02 5.21 -3.41
CA VAL A 83 -8.13 3.91 -2.72
C VAL A 83 -7.89 2.75 -3.69
N GLY A 84 -8.50 2.85 -4.89
CA GLY A 84 -8.32 1.89 -5.96
C GLY A 84 -6.86 1.66 -6.26
N ASP A 85 -6.07 2.71 -6.43
CA ASP A 85 -4.64 2.58 -6.76
C ASP A 85 -3.82 1.99 -5.62
N LEU A 86 -4.14 2.34 -4.37
CA LEU A 86 -3.42 1.81 -3.21
C LEU A 86 -3.72 0.33 -2.95
N LEU A 87 -4.96 -0.11 -3.13
CA LEU A 87 -5.44 -1.41 -2.64
C LEU A 87 -5.94 -2.39 -3.71
N LEU A 88 -6.52 -1.90 -4.82
CA LEU A 88 -7.32 -2.74 -5.74
C LEU A 88 -6.71 -2.86 -7.14
N ASN A 89 -6.20 -1.76 -7.69
CA ASN A 89 -5.74 -1.64 -9.07
C ASN A 89 -4.26 -2.01 -9.16
N PRO A 90 -3.90 -3.08 -9.88
CA PRO A 90 -2.50 -3.39 -10.11
C PRO A 90 -1.76 -2.22 -10.74
N ARG A 91 -0.49 -2.05 -10.35
CA ARG A 91 0.40 -1.01 -10.87
C ARG A 91 0.82 -1.31 -12.30
N LEU A 92 1.00 -2.59 -12.64
CA LEU A 92 1.35 -3.05 -13.98
C LEU A 92 0.61 -4.34 -14.33
N ILE A 93 -0.05 -4.33 -15.48
CA ILE A 93 -0.67 -5.51 -16.08
C ILE A 93 -0.10 -5.67 -17.49
N HIS A 94 0.42 -6.85 -17.78
CA HIS A 94 0.79 -7.28 -19.11
C HIS A 94 -0.38 -8.00 -19.78
N VAL A 95 -0.72 -7.57 -20.99
CA VAL A 95 -1.71 -8.21 -21.86
C VAL A 95 -0.95 -9.04 -22.89
N HIS A 96 -0.94 -10.35 -22.68
CA HIS A 96 -0.39 -11.32 -23.63
C HIS A 96 -1.38 -11.56 -24.75
N ILE A 97 -0.93 -11.51 -25.99
CA ILE A 97 -1.78 -11.60 -27.18
C ILE A 97 -1.34 -12.79 -28.00
N LYS A 98 -2.27 -13.67 -28.38
CA LYS A 98 -1.97 -14.89 -29.14
C LYS A 98 -1.24 -14.53 -30.44
N GLY A 99 -0.12 -15.21 -30.68
CA GLY A 99 0.73 -14.98 -31.85
C GLY A 99 1.70 -13.80 -31.72
N ARG A 100 1.76 -13.12 -30.58
CA ARG A 100 2.81 -12.13 -30.26
C ARG A 100 3.72 -12.66 -29.17
N CYS A 101 5.01 -12.40 -29.30
CA CYS A 101 6.02 -12.79 -28.33
C CYS A 101 6.16 -11.80 -27.16
N VAL A 102 5.82 -10.53 -27.38
CA VAL A 102 5.97 -9.46 -26.38
C VAL A 102 4.58 -9.03 -25.91
N PRO A 103 4.33 -8.99 -24.59
CA PRO A 103 3.07 -8.48 -24.05
C PRO A 103 2.93 -6.98 -24.30
N VAL A 104 1.68 -6.51 -24.34
CA VAL A 104 1.36 -5.08 -24.35
C VAL A 104 1.06 -4.65 -22.92
N GLU A 105 1.69 -3.56 -22.47
CA GLU A 105 1.37 -2.98 -21.16
C GLU A 105 -0.03 -2.36 -21.19
N LYS A 106 -0.83 -2.69 -20.17
CA LYS A 106 -2.15 -2.10 -19.97
C LYS A 106 -1.97 -0.69 -19.42
N GLU A 107 -2.53 0.30 -20.11
CA GLU A 107 -2.55 1.68 -19.62
C GLU A 107 -3.46 1.77 -18.39
N ARG A 108 -2.93 2.20 -17.22
CA ARG A 108 -3.74 2.32 -16.00
C ARG A 108 -4.96 3.22 -16.24
N HIS A 109 -6.07 2.88 -15.59
CA HIS A 109 -7.39 3.52 -15.74
C HIS A 109 -8.06 3.49 -17.13
N THR A 110 -7.34 3.18 -18.21
CA THR A 110 -7.97 2.95 -19.52
C THR A 110 -8.69 1.60 -19.53
N PRO A 111 -9.99 1.55 -19.91
CA PRO A 111 -10.67 0.28 -20.11
C PRO A 111 -10.02 -0.54 -21.23
N LEU A 112 -9.86 -1.86 -21.05
CA LEU A 112 -9.28 -2.74 -22.08
C LEU A 112 -10.02 -2.64 -23.42
N THR A 113 -11.35 -2.44 -23.38
CA THR A 113 -12.15 -2.28 -24.60
C THR A 113 -11.82 -1.01 -25.38
N VAL A 114 -11.31 0.02 -24.70
CA VAL A 114 -10.86 1.26 -25.35
C VAL A 114 -9.44 1.07 -25.88
N GLN A 115 -8.51 0.59 -25.04
CA GLN A 115 -7.10 0.44 -25.42
C GLN A 115 -6.91 -0.53 -26.61
N PHE A 116 -7.68 -1.61 -26.67
CA PHE A 116 -7.58 -2.63 -27.71
C PHE A 116 -8.67 -2.51 -28.80
N ALA A 117 -9.36 -1.37 -28.88
CA ALA A 117 -10.48 -1.21 -29.81
C ALA A 117 -10.08 -1.47 -31.28
N SER A 118 -8.92 -0.97 -31.71
CA SER A 118 -8.42 -1.11 -33.08
C SER A 118 -7.90 -2.53 -33.40
N TRP A 119 -7.68 -3.38 -32.39
CA TRP A 119 -7.09 -4.71 -32.58
C TRP A 119 -8.14 -5.78 -32.85
N ALA A 120 -9.39 -5.52 -32.46
CA ALA A 120 -10.46 -6.49 -32.56
C ALA A 120 -11.03 -6.64 -33.98
N GLY A 121 -10.84 -5.64 -34.84
CA GLY A 121 -11.52 -5.54 -36.13
C GLY A 121 -13.03 -5.75 -35.97
N ASP A 122 -13.61 -6.58 -36.85
CA ASP A 122 -15.05 -6.82 -36.89
C ASP A 122 -15.58 -7.76 -35.78
N ARG A 123 -14.70 -8.44 -35.02
CA ARG A 123 -15.12 -9.49 -34.06
C ARG A 123 -15.74 -8.94 -32.77
N GLY A 124 -15.76 -7.62 -32.61
CA GLY A 124 -16.18 -6.94 -31.38
C GLY A 124 -15.13 -7.10 -30.27
N VAL A 125 -14.75 -5.98 -29.64
CA VAL A 125 -13.58 -5.92 -28.75
C VAL A 125 -13.65 -6.88 -27.56
N LYS A 126 -14.83 -7.04 -26.96
CA LYS A 126 -15.01 -7.95 -25.81
C LYS A 126 -14.77 -9.41 -26.19
N SER A 127 -15.28 -9.84 -27.35
CA SER A 127 -15.09 -11.21 -27.84
C SER A 127 -13.62 -11.45 -28.18
N TRP A 128 -12.98 -10.48 -28.83
CA TRP A 128 -11.56 -10.56 -29.14
C TRP A 128 -10.70 -10.68 -27.89
N LEU A 129 -10.89 -9.80 -26.90
CA LEU A 129 -10.16 -9.83 -25.62
C LEU A 129 -10.28 -11.21 -24.95
N LYS A 130 -11.49 -11.76 -24.87
CA LYS A 130 -11.75 -13.06 -24.23
C LYS A 130 -11.00 -14.22 -24.88
N HIS A 131 -10.85 -14.23 -26.21
CA HIS A 131 -10.33 -15.39 -26.94
C HIS A 131 -8.89 -15.23 -27.42
N GLN A 132 -8.37 -13.99 -27.49
CA GLN A 132 -7.05 -13.70 -28.03
C GLN A 132 -6.05 -13.19 -27.00
N THR A 133 -6.49 -12.96 -25.75
CA THR A 133 -5.62 -12.37 -24.73
C THR A 133 -5.58 -13.15 -23.41
N THR A 134 -4.49 -12.98 -22.67
CA THR A 134 -4.36 -13.42 -21.27
C THR A 134 -3.73 -12.30 -20.47
N LEU A 135 -4.23 -12.05 -19.26
CA LEU A 135 -3.74 -10.98 -18.40
C LEU A 135 -2.75 -11.55 -17.38
N GLN A 136 -1.62 -10.86 -17.20
CA GLN A 136 -0.65 -11.13 -16.16
C GLN A 136 -0.48 -9.88 -15.32
N ILE A 137 -0.75 -9.98 -14.02
CA ILE A 137 -0.39 -8.92 -13.07
C ILE A 137 1.11 -9.03 -12.80
N VAL A 138 1.85 -7.97 -13.13
CA VAL A 138 3.30 -7.90 -12.91
C VAL A 138 3.59 -7.17 -11.61
N GLU A 139 2.90 -6.06 -11.37
CA GLU A 139 3.01 -5.30 -10.12
C GLU A 139 1.64 -5.17 -9.46
N LYS A 140 1.54 -5.71 -8.24
CA LYS A 140 0.33 -5.63 -7.40
C LYS A 140 0.10 -4.20 -6.88
N PRO A 141 -1.12 -3.85 -6.43
CA PRO A 141 -1.36 -2.64 -5.65
C PRO A 141 -0.37 -2.56 -4.48
N ILE A 142 0.06 -1.34 -4.12
CA ILE A 142 1.16 -1.17 -3.14
C ILE A 142 0.81 -1.78 -1.78
N LEU A 143 -0.42 -1.66 -1.29
CA LEU A 143 -0.83 -2.27 -0.02
C LEU A 143 -0.77 -3.80 -0.07
N THR A 144 -1.25 -4.41 -1.15
CA THR A 144 -1.15 -5.87 -1.33
C THR A 144 0.31 -6.31 -1.41
N SER A 145 1.15 -5.57 -2.13
CA SER A 145 2.57 -5.85 -2.26
C SER A 145 3.30 -5.79 -0.91
N LEU A 146 3.01 -4.76 -0.11
CA LEU A 146 3.59 -4.60 1.22
C LEU A 146 3.10 -5.70 2.16
N ARG A 147 1.79 -6.00 2.18
CA ARG A 147 1.22 -7.09 2.98
C ARG A 147 1.86 -8.43 2.63
N ASP A 148 2.00 -8.74 1.34
CA ASP A 148 2.64 -9.98 0.89
C ASP A 148 4.11 -10.08 1.30
N MET A 149 4.85 -8.95 1.23
CA MET A 149 6.22 -8.87 1.73
C MET A 149 6.28 -9.20 3.22
N LEU A 150 5.42 -8.58 4.03
CA LEU A 150 5.39 -8.79 5.47
C LEU A 150 5.03 -10.23 5.85
N ALA A 151 4.01 -10.80 5.21
CA ALA A 151 3.59 -12.17 5.43
C ALA A 151 4.65 -13.19 4.97
N GLY A 152 5.25 -12.98 3.81
CA GLY A 152 6.30 -13.84 3.26
C GLY A 152 7.60 -13.80 4.06
N GLY A 153 7.84 -12.72 4.80
CA GLY A 153 8.99 -12.60 5.70
C GLY A 153 8.96 -13.52 6.89
N GLY A 154 7.76 -13.86 7.41
CA GLY A 154 7.60 -14.71 8.59
C GLY A 154 8.14 -14.11 9.90
N ARG A 155 8.34 -12.79 9.94
CA ARG A 155 9.08 -12.10 11.02
C ARG A 155 8.20 -11.21 11.90
N LEU A 156 6.99 -10.89 11.44
CA LEU A 156 6.03 -10.11 12.21
C LEU A 156 5.09 -11.03 13.00
N ALA A 157 4.62 -10.52 14.14
CA ALA A 157 3.64 -11.19 14.98
C ALA A 157 2.36 -11.50 14.17
N PRO A 158 1.79 -12.71 14.27
CA PRO A 158 0.56 -13.07 13.54
C PRO A 158 -0.60 -12.11 13.79
N SER A 159 -0.76 -11.64 15.02
CA SER A 159 -1.80 -10.67 15.40
C SER A 159 -1.65 -9.31 14.71
N TYR A 160 -0.42 -8.90 14.40
CA TYR A 160 -0.19 -7.69 13.61
C TYR A 160 -0.60 -7.88 12.15
N LEU A 161 -0.24 -9.02 11.55
CA LEU A 161 -0.63 -9.34 10.17
C LEU A 161 -2.15 -9.47 10.02
N GLU A 162 -2.81 -10.11 10.98
CA GLU A 162 -4.28 -10.19 11.04
C GLU A 162 -4.90 -8.78 11.10
N SER A 163 -4.36 -7.89 11.94
CA SER A 163 -4.81 -6.49 11.99
C SER A 163 -4.59 -5.73 10.67
N VAL A 164 -3.56 -6.04 9.88
CA VAL A 164 -3.38 -5.48 8.54
C VAL A 164 -4.48 -5.97 7.60
N ASP A 165 -4.77 -7.27 7.61
CA ASP A 165 -5.81 -7.87 6.76
C ASP A 165 -7.21 -7.33 7.10
N GLU A 166 -7.54 -7.24 8.39
CA GLU A 166 -8.80 -6.64 8.86
C GLU A 166 -8.96 -5.19 8.39
N ARG A 167 -7.88 -4.40 8.44
CA ARG A 167 -7.92 -2.99 8.02
C ARG A 167 -8.00 -2.84 6.50
N MET A 168 -7.34 -3.71 5.74
CA MET A 168 -7.50 -3.77 4.28
C MET A 168 -8.95 -4.14 3.90
N GLN A 169 -9.55 -5.12 4.59
CA GLN A 169 -10.95 -5.48 4.39
C GLN A 169 -11.88 -4.31 4.75
N ARG A 170 -11.63 -3.63 5.87
CA ARG A 170 -12.40 -2.47 6.29
C ARG A 170 -12.37 -1.35 5.25
N ILE A 171 -11.23 -1.07 4.63
CA ILE A 171 -11.12 -0.11 3.52
C ILE A 171 -12.02 -0.53 2.35
N ALA A 172 -11.98 -1.80 1.96
CA ALA A 172 -12.81 -2.31 0.87
C ALA A 172 -14.32 -2.20 1.19
N ASP A 173 -14.72 -2.51 2.43
CA ASP A 173 -16.10 -2.39 2.89
C ASP A 173 -16.56 -0.93 2.88
N THR A 174 -15.71 0.01 3.34
CA THR A 174 -15.99 1.45 3.29
C THR A 174 -16.13 1.94 1.84
N VAL A 175 -15.25 1.51 0.93
CA VAL A 175 -15.36 1.84 -0.50
C VAL A 175 -16.68 1.37 -1.09
N ASN A 176 -17.09 0.14 -0.78
CA ASN A 176 -18.36 -0.40 -1.26
C ASN A 176 -19.54 0.37 -0.68
N PHE A 177 -19.52 0.64 0.62
CA PHE A 177 -20.53 1.46 1.29
C PHE A 177 -20.67 2.84 0.64
N VAL A 178 -19.55 3.54 0.44
CA VAL A 178 -19.51 4.86 -0.20
C VAL A 178 -20.00 4.81 -1.65
N ALA A 179 -19.59 3.81 -2.42
CA ALA A 179 -19.99 3.65 -3.82
C ALA A 179 -21.49 3.35 -3.98
N CYS A 180 -22.10 2.62 -3.03
CA CYS A 180 -23.52 2.30 -3.02
C CYS A 180 -24.39 3.39 -2.38
N SER A 181 -23.81 4.29 -1.59
CA SER A 181 -24.55 5.36 -0.94
C SER A 181 -24.90 6.45 -1.95
N HIS A 182 -26.18 6.63 -2.26
CA HIS A 182 -26.71 7.67 -3.16
C HIS A 182 -26.68 9.09 -2.57
N GLY A 183 -25.69 9.40 -1.72
CA GLY A 183 -25.55 10.71 -1.10
C GLY A 183 -25.32 11.83 -2.14
N PRO A 184 -25.70 13.09 -1.82
CA PRO A 184 -25.54 14.21 -2.73
C PRO A 184 -24.06 14.45 -3.04
N GLY A 185 -23.66 14.06 -4.25
CA GLY A 185 -22.45 14.54 -4.93
C GLY A 185 -21.12 14.30 -4.21
N ARG A 186 -20.63 13.06 -4.19
CA ARG A 186 -19.19 12.64 -4.21
C ARG A 186 -18.16 13.33 -3.28
N SER A 187 -18.56 14.24 -2.40
CA SER A 187 -17.65 15.15 -1.72
C SER A 187 -17.97 15.15 -0.24
N ASP A 188 -17.08 14.49 0.53
CA ASP A 188 -16.96 14.53 1.98
C ASP A 188 -18.13 13.90 2.77
N PHE A 189 -18.09 12.57 2.92
CA PHE A 189 -18.99 11.83 3.82
C PHE A 189 -18.85 12.25 5.29
N GLY A 190 -17.72 12.87 5.67
CA GLY A 190 -17.55 13.48 6.98
C GLY A 190 -18.48 14.67 7.19
N GLN A 191 -18.60 15.55 6.17
CA GLN A 191 -19.56 16.66 6.19
C GLN A 191 -21.00 16.17 6.05
N TYR A 192 -21.24 15.13 5.24
CA TYR A 192 -22.56 14.50 5.16
C TYR A 192 -23.03 14.02 6.52
N ALA A 193 -22.20 13.25 7.24
CA ALA A 193 -22.53 12.75 8.57
C ALA A 193 -22.75 13.88 9.60
N ALA A 194 -22.09 15.03 9.46
CA ALA A 194 -22.30 16.18 10.33
C ALA A 194 -23.65 16.88 10.09
N SER A 195 -24.21 16.76 8.88
CA SER A 195 -25.51 17.34 8.48
C SER A 195 -26.68 16.35 8.54
N ALA A 196 -26.40 15.05 8.67
CA ALA A 196 -27.39 13.99 8.66
C ALA A 196 -28.19 13.91 9.98
N ALA A 197 -29.37 13.28 9.92
CA ALA A 197 -30.11 12.94 11.13
C ALA A 197 -29.26 12.02 12.03
N PHE A 198 -29.40 12.12 13.35
CA PHE A 198 -28.53 11.41 14.31
C PHE A 198 -28.37 9.90 14.01
N SER A 199 -29.45 9.20 13.69
CA SER A 199 -29.41 7.77 13.35
C SER A 199 -28.62 7.48 12.07
N GLU A 200 -28.73 8.36 11.08
CA GLU A 200 -28.00 8.27 9.82
C GLU A 200 -26.52 8.63 10.01
N ALA A 201 -26.23 9.65 10.81
CA ALA A 201 -24.86 10.01 11.18
C ALA A 201 -24.15 8.85 11.89
N VAL A 202 -24.81 8.21 12.86
CA VAL A 202 -24.28 7.01 13.56
C VAL A 202 -24.04 5.87 12.58
N PHE A 203 -24.99 5.63 11.67
CA PHE A 203 -24.86 4.59 10.65
C PHE A 203 -23.67 4.84 9.71
N VAL A 204 -23.52 6.06 9.18
CA VAL A 204 -22.39 6.44 8.33
C VAL A 204 -21.06 6.29 9.10
N GLN A 205 -20.99 6.82 10.32
CA GLN A 205 -19.79 6.75 11.16
C GLN A 205 -19.37 5.30 11.45
N ALA A 206 -20.32 4.38 11.60
CA ALA A 206 -20.06 2.96 11.79
C ALA A 206 -19.52 2.24 10.54
N HIS A 207 -19.49 2.89 9.37
CA HIS A 207 -18.95 2.34 8.12
C HIS A 207 -17.64 3.01 7.66
N LEU A 208 -17.18 4.05 8.36
CA LEU A 208 -15.90 4.72 8.08
C LEU A 208 -14.71 3.93 8.66
N CYS A 209 -13.54 4.08 8.05
CA CYS A 209 -12.27 3.49 8.50
C CYS A 209 -11.77 4.15 9.79
N ARG A 210 -11.68 5.48 9.82
CA ARG A 210 -11.20 6.29 10.96
C ARG A 210 -9.86 5.83 11.54
N PHE A 211 -8.96 5.38 10.70
CA PHE A 211 -7.64 4.95 11.13
C PHE A 211 -6.83 6.12 11.68
N ASP A 212 -6.10 5.88 12.77
CA ASP A 212 -5.16 6.83 13.35
C ASP A 212 -3.71 6.40 13.11
N THR A 213 -2.75 7.19 13.60
CA THR A 213 -1.32 6.92 13.45
C THR A 213 -0.68 6.25 14.67
N ALA A 214 -1.47 5.72 15.62
CA ALA A 214 -0.94 5.20 16.88
C ALA A 214 -0.01 3.99 16.67
N VAL A 215 -0.37 3.07 15.77
CA VAL A 215 0.46 1.89 15.43
C VAL A 215 1.72 2.32 14.68
N PHE A 216 1.61 3.23 13.71
CA PHE A 216 2.75 3.84 13.01
C PHE A 216 3.77 4.46 13.98
N GLN A 217 3.29 5.22 14.98
CA GLN A 217 4.14 5.83 16.00
C GLN A 217 4.74 4.79 16.95
N ALA A 218 3.98 3.74 17.30
CA ALA A 218 4.47 2.67 18.14
C ALA A 218 5.62 1.91 17.47
N LEU A 219 5.49 1.57 16.17
CA LEU A 219 6.57 0.96 15.39
C LEU A 219 7.82 1.86 15.34
N GLY A 220 7.64 3.17 15.18
CA GLY A 220 8.76 4.14 15.22
C GLY A 220 9.53 4.09 16.55
N ARG A 221 8.81 4.07 17.69
CA ARG A 221 9.43 3.95 19.02
C ARG A 221 10.15 2.61 19.22
N GLU A 222 9.59 1.52 18.70
CA GLU A 222 10.20 0.20 18.77
C GLU A 222 11.50 0.14 17.96
N ILE A 223 11.53 0.75 16.76
CA ILE A 223 12.74 0.89 15.94
C ILE A 223 13.85 1.66 16.69
N GLU A 224 13.52 2.83 17.25
CA GLU A 224 14.51 3.63 18.01
C GLU A 224 15.00 2.87 19.25
N THR A 225 14.12 2.14 19.93
CA THR A 225 14.49 1.36 21.12
C THR A 225 15.38 0.17 20.78
N MET A 226 15.03 -0.60 19.75
CA MET A 226 15.76 -1.79 19.35
C MET A 226 17.13 -1.46 18.73
N ALA A 227 17.26 -0.29 18.09
CA ALA A 227 18.57 0.19 17.68
C ALA A 227 19.51 0.49 18.86
N GLY A 228 18.99 0.92 20.01
CA GLY A 228 19.77 1.12 21.23
C GLY A 228 19.98 -0.17 22.04
N CYS A 229 19.06 -1.12 21.96
CA CYS A 229 19.06 -2.39 22.67
C CYS A 229 18.55 -3.54 21.77
N PRO A 230 19.42 -4.18 20.97
CA PRO A 230 19.02 -5.19 19.97
C PRO A 230 18.32 -6.42 20.56
N ASP A 231 18.66 -6.81 21.78
CA ASP A 231 18.12 -8.01 22.45
C ASP A 231 16.73 -7.80 23.05
N ARG A 232 16.17 -6.58 22.95
CA ARG A 232 14.86 -6.29 23.52
C ARG A 232 13.75 -6.91 22.65
N PRO A 233 12.83 -7.69 23.22
CA PRO A 233 11.70 -8.23 22.46
C PRO A 233 10.78 -7.10 21.99
N SER A 234 10.31 -7.20 20.76
CA SER A 234 9.29 -6.31 20.20
C SER A 234 7.97 -7.04 20.05
N ARG A 235 6.88 -6.45 20.53
CA ARG A 235 5.52 -7.01 20.40
C ARG A 235 5.05 -7.18 18.94
N PHE A 236 5.74 -6.54 18.00
CA PHE A 236 5.42 -6.60 16.57
C PHE A 236 6.20 -7.69 15.84
N LEU A 237 7.25 -8.26 16.46
CA LEU A 237 8.04 -9.34 15.88
C LEU A 237 7.55 -10.70 16.41
N ALA A 238 7.71 -11.74 15.60
CA ALA A 238 7.42 -13.10 16.01
C ALA A 238 8.56 -13.65 16.90
N GLU A 239 8.22 -14.41 17.94
CA GLU A 239 9.18 -15.20 18.72
C GLU A 239 9.08 -16.69 18.33
N PRO A 240 10.21 -17.46 18.37
CA PRO A 240 11.58 -17.02 18.63
C PRO A 240 12.32 -16.63 17.35
N TRP A 241 13.25 -15.66 17.48
CA TRP A 241 14.15 -15.25 16.41
C TRP A 241 15.15 -16.38 16.11
N PRO A 242 15.24 -16.93 14.88
CA PRO A 242 16.36 -17.81 14.54
C PRO A 242 17.65 -16.99 14.62
N GLN A 243 18.54 -17.42 15.51
CA GLN A 243 19.91 -16.92 15.66
C GLN A 243 20.74 -17.18 14.40
#